data_AF-A0A6B3F0P4-F1
#
_entry.id   AF-A0A6B3F0P4-F1
#
_cell.length_a   1.000
_cell.length_b   1.000
_cell.length_c   1.000
_cell.angle_alpha   90.00
_cell.angle_beta   90.00
_cell.angle_gamma   90.00
#
_symmetry.space_group_name_H-M   'P 1'
#
loop_
_entity.id
_entity.type
_entity.pdbx_description
1 polymer ?
#
loop_
_entity_poly.entity_id
_entity_poly.type
_entity_poly.pdbx_seq_one_letter_code
_entity_poly.pdbx_strand_id
1 'polypeptide(L)'
;VGNLPSERVTSVYGEGNLPFKTTAGSLVLVNDTTRDAWARPTRIEFGPLGKKLYRTRVYDEQTGRLTRQITDRDLAPQRVDDSTWTYDDAGNITSLTTASGQDTARTVDT
;
A
#
# COMPACT_ATOMS: atom_id res chain seq x y z
N VAL A 1 25.86 19.42 22.90
CA VAL A 1 24.73 18.47 23.00
C VAL A 1 23.69 18.88 21.98
N GLY A 2 23.34 18.01 21.03
CA GLY A 2 22.35 18.31 19.99
C GLY A 2 20.96 17.99 20.51
N ASN A 3 20.10 19.01 20.64
CA ASN A 3 18.73 18.93 21.16
C ASN A 3 17.78 18.19 20.18
N LEU A 4 18.10 16.96 19.77
CA LEU A 4 17.20 16.14 18.98
C LEU A 4 16.20 15.45 19.91
N PRO A 5 14.89 15.56 19.64
CA PRO A 5 13.89 14.81 20.37
C PRO A 5 14.16 13.30 20.28
N SER A 6 13.99 12.59 21.39
CA SER A 6 14.03 11.12 21.39
C SER A 6 12.88 10.60 20.52
N GLU A 7 13.19 9.81 19.50
CA GLU A 7 12.19 9.12 18.69
C GLU A 7 12.08 7.65 19.12
N ARG A 8 10.85 7.18 19.38
CA ARG A 8 10.58 5.77 19.64
C ARG A 8 9.71 5.20 18.54
N VAL A 9 10.23 4.25 17.79
CA VAL A 9 9.45 3.46 16.83
C VAL A 9 8.94 2.18 17.52
N THR A 10 7.66 1.90 17.37
CA THR A 10 7.04 0.66 17.89
C THR A 10 6.40 -0.10 16.74
N SER A 11 6.84 -1.35 16.54
CA SER A 11 6.25 -2.28 15.58
C SER A 11 5.46 -3.35 16.34
N VAL A 12 4.20 -3.52 16.00
CA VAL A 12 3.31 -4.54 16.53
C VAL A 12 3.22 -5.68 15.52
N TYR A 13 3.34 -6.91 16.00
CA TYR A 13 3.25 -8.13 15.22
C TYR A 13 1.95 -8.85 15.56
N GLY A 14 1.23 -9.31 14.54
CA GLY A 14 -0.04 -10.02 14.66
C GLY A 14 0.11 -11.53 14.44
N GLU A 15 -0.93 -12.12 13.86
CA GLU A 15 -0.95 -13.55 13.50
C GLU A 15 0.26 -13.93 12.61
N GLY A 16 0.80 -15.13 12.82
CA GLY A 16 1.99 -15.61 12.13
C GLY A 16 3.28 -14.85 12.50
N ASN A 17 3.25 -14.04 13.57
CA ASN A 17 4.33 -13.12 13.95
C ASN A 17 4.70 -12.15 12.81
N LEU A 18 3.66 -11.67 12.11
CA LEU A 18 3.81 -10.81 10.95
C LEU A 18 3.58 -9.34 11.33
N PRO A 19 4.34 -8.38 10.76
CA PRO A 19 4.13 -6.95 11.03
C PRO A 19 2.69 -6.52 10.73
N PHE A 20 2.06 -5.84 11.68
CA PHE A 20 0.65 -5.47 11.64
C PHE A 20 0.43 -3.96 11.73
N LYS A 21 1.16 -3.27 12.61
CA LYS A 21 1.03 -1.83 12.87
C LYS A 21 2.39 -1.25 13.26
N THR A 22 2.65 0.00 12.86
CA THR A 22 3.87 0.73 13.23
C THR A 22 3.55 2.16 13.63
N THR A 23 4.13 2.62 14.74
CA THR A 23 4.03 4.01 15.21
C THR A 23 5.41 4.61 15.49
N ALA A 24 5.52 5.93 15.37
CA ALA A 24 6.65 6.73 15.85
C ALA A 24 6.13 7.69 16.92
N GLY A 25 6.39 7.38 18.20
CA GLY A 25 5.72 8.03 19.32
C GLY A 25 4.19 7.87 19.22
N SER A 26 3.46 8.99 19.18
CA SER A 26 2.01 9.02 18.97
C SER A 26 1.58 9.03 17.50
N LEU A 27 2.51 9.15 16.55
CA LEU A 27 2.21 9.17 15.12
C LEU A 27 1.99 7.75 14.59
N VAL A 28 0.82 7.49 14.01
CA VAL A 28 0.53 6.24 13.31
C VAL A 28 1.15 6.29 11.91
N LEU A 29 2.10 5.40 11.63
CA LEU A 29 2.72 5.26 10.31
C LEU A 29 1.96 4.23 9.48
N VAL A 30 1.84 3.02 10.02
CA VAL A 30 1.01 1.93 9.48
C VAL A 30 -0.06 1.63 10.51
N ASN A 31 -1.32 1.77 10.13
CA ASN A 31 -2.44 1.53 11.02
C ASN A 31 -2.84 0.05 11.07
N ASP A 32 -2.85 -0.61 9.91
CA ASP A 32 -3.30 -1.98 9.72
C ASP A 32 -2.66 -2.59 8.46
N THR A 33 -2.53 -3.92 8.43
CA THR A 33 -2.05 -4.69 7.27
C THR A 33 -2.86 -5.98 7.14
N THR A 34 -3.77 -6.01 6.16
CA THR A 34 -4.50 -7.23 5.79
C THR A 34 -3.67 -8.07 4.83
N ARG A 35 -3.87 -9.39 4.89
CA ARG A 35 -3.07 -10.36 4.14
C ARG A 35 -3.95 -11.43 3.53
N ASP A 36 -3.43 -12.10 2.50
CA ASP A 36 -4.01 -13.32 1.96
C ASP A 36 -3.49 -14.58 2.67
N ALA A 37 -3.96 -15.75 2.25
CA ALA A 37 -3.57 -17.05 2.80
C ALA A 37 -2.06 -17.37 2.66
N TRP A 38 -1.33 -16.66 1.78
CA TRP A 38 0.11 -16.80 1.60
C TRP A 38 0.89 -15.73 2.37
N ALA A 39 0.25 -15.07 3.35
CA ALA A 39 0.81 -14.02 4.19
C ALA A 39 1.26 -12.75 3.43
N ARG A 40 0.84 -12.58 2.17
CA ARG A 40 1.18 -11.41 1.36
C ARG A 40 0.23 -10.26 1.69
N PRO A 41 0.70 -9.01 1.84
CA PRO A 41 -0.17 -7.86 2.09
C PRO A 41 -1.12 -7.60 0.92
N THR A 42 -2.42 -7.63 1.18
CA THR A 42 -3.51 -7.30 0.24
C THR A 42 -3.98 -5.86 0.40
N ARG A 43 -3.91 -5.31 1.62
CA ARG A 43 -4.15 -3.89 1.90
C ARG A 43 -3.26 -3.44 3.05
N ILE A 44 -2.64 -2.27 2.89
CA ILE A 44 -1.92 -1.59 3.95
C ILE A 44 -2.59 -0.23 4.17
N GLU A 45 -2.92 0.06 5.43
CA GLU A 45 -3.45 1.35 5.85
C GLU A 45 -2.33 2.18 6.47
N PHE A 46 -2.18 3.42 6.02
CA PHE A 46 -1.19 4.36 6.54
C PHE A 46 -1.88 5.55 7.18
N GLY A 47 -1.23 6.14 8.18
CA GLY A 47 -1.69 7.37 8.81
C GLY A 47 -2.86 7.21 9.79
N PRO A 48 -3.27 8.31 10.42
CA PRO A 48 -4.36 8.34 11.39
C PRO A 48 -5.74 8.34 10.72
N LEU A 49 -6.77 8.01 11.51
CA LEU A 49 -8.18 8.06 11.09
C LEU A 49 -8.56 9.43 10.49
N GLY A 50 -9.29 9.43 9.37
CA GLY A 50 -9.74 10.64 8.67
C GLY A 50 -8.68 11.27 7.76
N LYS A 51 -7.46 10.74 7.76
CA LYS A 51 -6.37 11.08 6.83
C LYS A 51 -5.62 9.84 6.38
N LYS A 52 -6.30 8.69 6.32
CA LYS A 52 -5.65 7.45 5.93
C LYS A 52 -5.29 7.45 4.45
N LEU A 53 -4.18 6.78 4.14
CA LEU A 53 -3.85 6.31 2.81
C LEU A 53 -4.01 4.79 2.79
N TYR A 54 -4.54 4.24 1.73
CA TYR A 54 -4.73 2.81 1.52
C TYR A 54 -3.92 2.38 0.32
N ARG A 55 -3.11 1.34 0.48
CA ARG A 55 -2.46 0.67 -0.64
C ARG A 55 -3.03 -0.73 -0.77
N THR A 56 -3.85 -0.94 -1.79
CA THR A 56 -4.48 -2.22 -2.11
C THR A 56 -3.68 -2.89 -3.21
N ARG A 57 -3.45 -4.21 -3.08
CA ARG A 57 -2.69 -5.03 -4.03
C ARG A 57 -3.52 -6.23 -4.45
N VAL A 58 -3.52 -6.49 -5.76
CA VAL A 58 -4.15 -7.68 -6.35
C VAL A 58 -3.04 -8.55 -6.90
N TYR A 59 -3.03 -9.81 -6.49
CA TYR A 59 -2.09 -10.81 -6.98
C TYR A 59 -2.84 -11.79 -7.86
N ASP A 60 -2.16 -12.29 -8.89
CA ASP A 60 -2.58 -13.46 -9.61
C ASP A 60 -2.53 -14.69 -8.67
N GLU A 61 -3.61 -15.47 -8.64
CA GLU A 61 -3.76 -16.55 -7.66
C GLU A 61 -2.81 -17.73 -7.93
N GLN A 62 -2.51 -17.99 -9.20
CA GLN A 62 -1.73 -19.15 -9.62
C GLN A 62 -0.22 -18.90 -9.55
N THR A 63 0.21 -17.73 -10.00
CA THR A 63 1.64 -17.35 -10.11
C THR A 63 2.10 -16.51 -8.92
N GLY A 64 1.16 -15.88 -8.21
CA GLY A 64 1.44 -14.97 -7.11
C GLY A 64 2.02 -13.61 -7.51
N ARG A 65 2.05 -13.28 -8.80
CA ARG A 65 2.56 -12.01 -9.31
C ARG A 65 1.57 -10.87 -9.01
N LEU A 66 2.09 -9.69 -8.70
CA LEU A 66 1.28 -8.49 -8.52
C LEU A 66 0.74 -8.01 -9.88
N THR A 67 -0.58 -7.99 -10.06
CA THR A 67 -1.21 -7.57 -11.33
C THR A 67 -1.78 -6.16 -11.24
N ARG A 68 -2.09 -5.69 -10.02
CA ARG A 68 -2.60 -4.33 -9.81
C ARG A 68 -2.27 -3.78 -8.43
N GLN A 69 -1.99 -2.49 -8.36
CA GLN A 69 -1.84 -1.76 -7.11
C GLN A 69 -2.63 -0.45 -7.18
N ILE A 70 -3.51 -0.25 -6.20
CA ILE A 70 -4.33 0.95 -6.08
C ILE A 70 -3.89 1.70 -4.83
N THR A 71 -3.69 3.00 -4.95
CA THR A 71 -3.51 3.89 -3.81
C THR A 71 -4.72 4.83 -3.71
N ASP A 72 -5.45 4.74 -2.60
CA ASP A 72 -6.60 5.59 -2.27
C ASP A 72 -6.35 6.34 -0.97
N ARG A 73 -7.13 7.39 -0.68
CA ARG A 73 -7.11 8.11 0.59
C ARG A 73 -8.52 8.42 1.08
N ASP A 74 -8.66 8.66 2.39
CA ASP A 74 -9.95 9.02 3.01
C ASP A 74 -10.56 10.29 2.41
N LEU A 75 -9.71 11.31 2.16
CA LEU A 75 -10.15 12.63 1.73
C LEU A 75 -10.21 12.75 0.21
N ALA A 76 -11.28 13.36 -0.29
CA ALA A 76 -11.46 13.61 -1.71
C ALA A 76 -10.38 14.55 -2.28
N PRO A 77 -9.97 14.38 -3.56
CA PRO A 77 -10.29 13.22 -4.41
C PRO A 77 -9.60 11.95 -3.88
N GLN A 78 -10.35 10.85 -3.83
CA GLN A 78 -9.97 9.64 -3.11
C GLN A 78 -8.92 8.83 -3.86
N ARG A 79 -9.04 8.66 -5.18
CA ARG A 79 -8.05 7.93 -5.97
C ARG A 79 -6.78 8.76 -6.12
N VAL A 80 -5.66 8.20 -5.70
CA VAL A 80 -4.32 8.76 -5.93
C VAL A 80 -3.73 8.14 -7.19
N ASP A 81 -3.57 6.82 -7.21
CA ASP A 81 -2.97 6.09 -8.33
C ASP A 81 -3.58 4.69 -8.51
N ASP A 82 -3.53 4.17 -9.72
CA ASP A 82 -3.95 2.83 -10.11
C ASP A 82 -2.98 2.27 -11.16
N SER A 83 -2.08 1.39 -10.74
CA SER A 83 -1.09 0.77 -11.59
C SER A 83 -1.45 -0.68 -11.89
N THR A 84 -1.35 -1.09 -13.15
CA THR A 84 -1.58 -2.46 -13.62
C THR A 84 -0.36 -3.00 -14.36
N TRP A 85 -0.07 -4.28 -14.17
CA TRP A 85 1.02 -4.99 -14.83
C TRP A 85 0.50 -6.24 -15.54
N THR A 86 0.99 -6.48 -16.75
CA THR A 86 0.87 -7.77 -17.43
C THR A 86 2.23 -8.41 -17.59
N TYR A 87 2.24 -9.73 -17.67
CA TYR A 87 3.47 -10.52 -17.73
C TYR A 87 3.40 -11.53 -18.88
N ASP A 88 4.56 -11.91 -19.40
CA ASP A 88 4.68 -13.13 -20.19
C ASP A 88 4.81 -14.37 -19.29
N ASP A 89 4.85 -15.56 -19.90
CA ASP A 89 4.96 -16.83 -19.16
C ASP A 89 6.27 -16.90 -18.35
N ALA A 90 7.36 -16.34 -18.88
CA ALA A 90 8.64 -16.26 -18.20
C ALA A 90 8.64 -15.30 -17.00
N GLY A 91 7.68 -14.38 -16.93
CA GLY A 91 7.52 -13.41 -15.85
C GLY A 91 8.12 -12.03 -16.13
N ASN A 92 8.49 -11.75 -17.37
CA ASN A 92 8.84 -10.41 -17.78
C ASN A 92 7.57 -9.56 -17.86
N ILE A 93 7.66 -8.30 -17.43
CA ILE A 93 6.57 -7.34 -17.60
C ILE A 93 6.43 -7.03 -19.10
N THR A 94 5.23 -7.21 -19.64
CA THR A 94 4.90 -6.90 -21.04
C THR A 94 4.15 -5.58 -21.18
N SER A 95 3.50 -5.11 -20.12
CA SER A 95 2.87 -3.80 -20.04
C SER A 95 2.83 -3.31 -18.61
N LEU A 96 2.98 -1.99 -18.45
CA LEU A 96 2.71 -1.26 -17.23
C LEU A 96 1.83 -0.07 -17.61
N THR A 97 0.70 0.09 -16.94
CA THR A 97 -0.13 1.29 -17.06
C THR A 97 -0.31 1.89 -15.68
N THR A 98 -0.14 3.19 -15.54
CA THR A 98 -0.46 3.92 -14.31
C THR A 98 -1.47 5.01 -14.61
N ALA A 99 -2.63 4.95 -13.95
CA ALA A 99 -3.60 6.02 -13.97
C ALA A 99 -3.52 6.82 -12.66
N SER A 100 -3.15 8.10 -12.76
CA SER A 100 -3.00 9.00 -11.61
C SER A 100 -4.16 9.98 -11.54
N GLY A 101 -4.65 10.24 -10.33
CA GLY A 101 -5.78 11.13 -10.06
C GLY A 101 -7.16 10.50 -10.27
N GLN A 102 -8.19 11.34 -10.18
CA GLN A 102 -9.60 10.95 -10.23
C GLN A 102 -10.39 11.88 -11.17
N ASP A 103 -11.44 11.35 -11.78
CA ASP A 103 -12.39 12.09 -12.62
C ASP A 103 -11.69 12.90 -13.72
N THR A 104 -11.98 14.19 -13.82
CA THR A 104 -11.40 15.09 -14.84
C THR A 104 -9.91 15.34 -14.65
N ALA A 105 -9.37 15.09 -13.46
CA ALA A 105 -7.93 15.20 -13.17
C ALA A 105 -7.17 13.90 -13.43
N ARG A 106 -7.86 12.84 -13.88
CA ARG A 106 -7.23 11.55 -14.16
C ARG A 106 -6.32 11.64 -15.40
N THR A 107 -5.09 11.18 -15.26
CA THR A 107 -4.09 11.05 -16.33
C THR A 107 -3.64 9.59 -16.42
N VAL A 108 -3.22 9.14 -17.61
CA VAL A 108 -2.80 7.76 -17.86
C VAL A 108 -1.44 7.76 -18.53
N ASP A 109 -0.51 7.00 -17.96
CA ASP A 109 0.83 6.73 -18.47
C ASP A 109 0.94 5.22 -18.83
N THR A 110 1.56 4.90 -19.97
CA THR A 110 1.61 3.55 -20.56
C THR A 110 2.96 3.25 -21.19
#